data_AF-A0A7V3RSJ1-F1
#
_entry.id   AF-A0A7V3RSJ1-F1
#
_cell.length_a   1.000
_cell.length_b   1.000
_cell.length_c   1.000
_cell.angle_alpha   90.00
_cell.angle_beta   90.00
_cell.angle_gamma   90.00
#
_symmetry.space_group_name_H-M   'P 1'
#
loop_
_entity.id
_entity.type
_entity.pdbx_description
1 polymer ?
#
loop_
_entity_poly.entity_id
_entity_poly.type
_entity_poly.pdbx_seq_one_letter_code
_entity_poly.pdbx_strand_id
1 'polypeptide(L)'
;MLGPIFNREFLTVPRRTNHYLTRAAYLGTLWIICVTAWMASGGLWRSQTLGETARLGPLLFQILTVVELALFLFFAALSAASTVSQEKDRRTFVLLLVTDLRNDEIVLGKLLGSLLPIALLLAATFPLLMLLVLLGGIDPRQVWQAMLIVAATSLAAGSLGGLIALWRDRTFQALALTVLFLVLYLCLVNGLAALPVLAPHLSTVQVARWQEWLDPFRALRAVQDPATLLEPGLSPAYGFTLVMVVFSALLNLGGVLGLRLWNPSGEPVMQREQAEGAEDKESRLAGDAKARANVHAAPGPVRRVGSNPILWREICTRAYGRRPLLVKTAYFVVLAFICWFALAPLLLQHQRMAFAAAYGLIPVGVLSLLLVAAQAVTAITSERDTGALDLLLVTDLTAKEFIFGKLGGIAYNTKEYLLPPLLLAAVYAAYGLLASPPASHPEMRAEMNATSFICI
;
A
#
# COMPACT_ATOMS: atom_id res chain seq x y z
N MET A 1 0.12 31.17 5.38
CA MET A 1 -1.25 30.64 5.48
C MET A 1 -1.33 29.10 5.43
N LEU A 2 -0.23 28.37 5.19
CA LEU A 2 -0.15 26.90 5.33
C LEU A 2 1.06 26.47 6.19
N GLY A 3 1.49 27.36 7.10
CA GLY A 3 2.68 27.17 7.93
C GLY A 3 4.03 27.34 7.21
N PRO A 4 5.13 27.46 7.97
CA PRO A 4 6.49 27.62 7.43
C PRO A 4 7.04 26.33 6.79
N ILE A 5 6.53 25.16 7.18
CA ILE A 5 6.94 23.85 6.63
C ILE A 5 6.62 23.78 5.14
N PHE A 6 5.39 24.09 4.74
CA PHE A 6 4.97 24.05 3.34
C PHE A 6 5.79 25.03 2.50
N ASN A 7 6.03 26.25 2.98
CA ASN A 7 6.84 27.25 2.26
C ASN A 7 8.26 26.73 2.01
N ARG A 8 8.88 26.10 3.01
CA ARG A 8 10.20 25.48 2.85
C ARG A 8 10.15 24.37 1.80
N GLU A 9 9.19 23.46 1.86
CA GLU A 9 9.09 22.35 0.91
C GLU A 9 8.82 22.86 -0.52
N PHE A 10 7.92 23.83 -0.69
CA PHE A 10 7.64 24.45 -1.98
C PHE A 10 8.87 25.09 -2.63
N LEU A 11 9.74 25.73 -1.84
CA LEU A 11 10.96 26.36 -2.36
C LEU A 11 12.11 25.38 -2.59
N THR A 12 12.15 24.27 -1.84
CA THR A 12 13.30 23.34 -1.85
C THR A 12 13.08 22.12 -2.74
N VAL A 13 11.85 21.61 -2.82
CA VAL A 13 11.51 20.39 -3.59
C VAL A 13 11.78 20.59 -5.08
N PRO A 14 11.30 21.64 -5.78
CA PRO A 14 11.53 21.78 -7.22
C PRO A 14 13.01 21.88 -7.64
N ARG A 15 13.91 22.20 -6.70
CA ARG A 15 15.34 22.42 -6.98
C ARG A 15 16.19 21.16 -6.91
N ARG A 16 15.66 20.02 -6.43
CA ARG A 16 16.48 18.80 -6.34
C ARG A 16 16.61 18.13 -7.72
N THR A 17 17.84 17.79 -8.10
CA THR A 17 18.19 17.14 -9.37
C THR A 17 17.41 15.84 -9.60
N ASN A 18 17.16 15.07 -8.53
CA ASN A 18 16.39 13.84 -8.59
C ASN A 18 14.97 14.03 -9.15
N HIS A 19 14.35 15.21 -8.98
CA HIS A 19 13.01 15.43 -9.53
C HIS A 19 12.99 15.50 -11.05
N TYR A 20 14.02 16.06 -11.67
CA TYR A 20 14.15 16.07 -13.13
C TYR A 20 14.27 14.65 -13.67
N LEU A 21 15.06 13.80 -13.00
CA LEU A 21 15.18 12.39 -13.36
C LEU A 21 13.85 11.64 -13.20
N THR A 22 13.13 11.84 -12.09
CA THR A 22 11.82 11.18 -11.90
C THR A 22 10.79 11.62 -12.94
N ARG A 23 10.78 12.90 -13.34
CA ARG A 23 9.87 13.41 -14.38
C ARG A 23 10.21 12.84 -15.75
N ALA A 24 11.50 12.83 -16.11
CA ALA A 24 11.96 12.26 -17.37
C ALA A 24 11.65 10.75 -17.44
N ALA A 25 11.88 10.01 -16.35
CA ALA A 25 11.57 8.59 -16.26
C ALA A 25 10.05 8.33 -16.37
N TYR A 26 9.23 9.11 -15.68
CA TYR A 26 7.77 9.00 -15.73
C TYR A 26 7.21 9.28 -17.14
N LEU A 27 7.53 10.44 -17.72
CA LEU A 27 7.08 10.79 -19.07
C LEU A 27 7.65 9.84 -20.12
N GLY A 28 8.91 9.40 -19.95
CA GLY A 28 9.53 8.39 -20.80
C GLY A 28 8.78 7.06 -20.75
N THR A 29 8.30 6.65 -19.57
CA THR A 29 7.51 5.41 -19.41
C THR A 29 6.16 5.55 -20.10
N LEU A 30 5.44 6.66 -19.91
CA LEU A 30 4.18 6.91 -20.62
C LEU A 30 4.38 6.94 -22.14
N TRP A 31 5.46 7.57 -22.61
CA TRP A 31 5.79 7.59 -24.03
C TRP A 31 6.12 6.20 -24.58
N ILE A 32 6.88 5.38 -23.85
CA ILE A 32 7.15 3.97 -24.22
C ILE A 32 5.83 3.19 -24.31
N ILE A 33 4.90 3.41 -23.39
CA ILE A 33 3.56 2.80 -23.44
C ILE A 33 2.82 3.24 -24.71
N CYS A 34 2.84 4.53 -25.06
CA CYS A 34 2.23 5.02 -26.31
C CYS A 34 2.85 4.34 -27.54
N VAL A 35 4.18 4.28 -27.61
CA VAL A 35 4.92 3.71 -28.74
C VAL A 35 4.67 2.21 -28.85
N THR A 36 4.68 1.47 -27.74
CA THR A 36 4.41 0.02 -27.73
C THR A 36 2.98 -0.30 -28.14
N ALA A 37 1.99 0.47 -27.66
CA ALA A 37 0.60 0.33 -28.09
C ALA A 37 0.43 0.66 -29.58
N TRP A 38 1.10 1.69 -30.09
CA TRP A 38 1.14 2.01 -31.52
C TRP A 38 1.77 0.90 -32.36
N MET A 39 2.88 0.32 -31.90
CA MET A 39 3.53 -0.81 -32.55
C MET A 39 2.61 -2.04 -32.59
N ALA A 40 1.91 -2.32 -31.50
CA ALA A 40 1.00 -3.46 -31.37
C ALA A 40 -0.23 -3.34 -32.29
N SER A 41 -0.72 -2.12 -32.56
CA SER A 41 -1.93 -1.92 -33.37
C SER A 41 -1.73 -2.09 -34.87
N GLY A 42 -0.54 -1.84 -35.42
CA GLY A 42 -0.39 -1.80 -36.88
C GLY A 42 1.00 -1.92 -37.47
N GLY A 43 2.05 -2.02 -36.63
CA GLY A 43 3.45 -2.05 -37.06
C GLY A 43 3.97 -0.70 -37.59
N LEU A 44 5.29 -0.46 -37.50
CA LEU A 44 5.90 0.84 -37.85
C LEU A 44 5.76 1.23 -39.33
N TRP A 45 5.55 0.26 -40.21
CA TRP A 45 5.71 0.43 -41.66
C TRP A 45 4.38 0.48 -42.42
N ARG A 46 3.24 0.34 -41.74
CA ARG A 46 1.91 0.34 -42.37
C ARG A 46 1.24 1.70 -42.18
N SER A 47 0.87 2.34 -43.30
CA SER A 47 0.04 3.53 -43.27
C SER A 47 -1.32 3.19 -42.67
N GLN A 48 -1.66 3.83 -41.55
CA GLN A 48 -2.93 3.66 -40.87
C GLN A 48 -4.01 4.48 -41.57
N THR A 49 -5.21 3.92 -41.70
CA THR A 49 -6.38 4.68 -42.15
C THR A 49 -6.87 5.61 -41.04
N LEU A 50 -7.58 6.69 -41.40
CA LEU A 50 -8.13 7.63 -40.39
C LEU A 50 -9.05 6.95 -39.36
N GLY A 51 -9.75 5.88 -39.77
CA GLY A 51 -10.61 5.11 -38.88
C GLY A 51 -9.83 4.27 -37.85
N GLU A 52 -8.65 3.77 -38.21
CA GLU A 52 -7.78 3.01 -37.29
C GLU A 52 -7.15 3.95 -36.26
N THR A 53 -6.68 5.13 -36.67
CA THR A 53 -6.15 6.14 -35.76
C THR A 53 -7.19 6.66 -34.77
N ALA A 54 -8.44 6.83 -35.21
CA ALA A 54 -9.55 7.26 -34.35
C ALA A 54 -9.96 6.22 -33.29
N ARG A 55 -9.70 4.93 -33.54
CA ARG A 55 -9.90 3.85 -32.54
C ARG A 55 -8.73 3.74 -31.56
N LEU A 56 -7.53 4.11 -32.01
CA LEU A 56 -6.31 4.07 -31.22
C LEU A 56 -6.31 5.13 -30.11
N GLY A 57 -6.85 6.33 -30.36
CA GLY A 57 -6.95 7.41 -29.38
C GLY A 57 -7.58 6.98 -28.05
N PRO A 58 -8.84 6.51 -28.05
CA PRO A 58 -9.53 6.05 -26.84
C PRO A 58 -8.81 4.89 -26.13
N LEU A 59 -8.19 3.97 -26.88
CA LEU A 59 -7.41 2.87 -26.30
C LEU A 59 -6.17 3.38 -25.57
N LEU A 60 -5.41 4.30 -26.17
CA LEU A 60 -4.28 4.95 -25.50
C LEU A 60 -4.72 5.73 -24.27
N PHE A 61 -5.79 6.50 -24.38
CA PHE A 61 -6.34 7.26 -23.26
C PHE A 61 -6.74 6.34 -22.11
N GLN A 62 -7.40 5.21 -22.41
CA GLN A 62 -7.76 4.22 -21.41
C GLN A 62 -6.52 3.62 -20.71
N ILE A 63 -5.54 3.15 -21.47
CA ILE A 63 -4.32 2.53 -20.91
C ILE A 63 -3.56 3.54 -20.06
N LEU A 64 -3.31 4.74 -20.57
CA LEU A 64 -2.50 5.75 -19.89
C LEU A 64 -3.17 6.25 -18.62
N THR A 65 -4.47 6.56 -18.66
CA THR A 65 -5.17 7.06 -17.47
C THR A 65 -5.31 6.00 -16.38
N VAL A 66 -5.48 4.71 -16.74
CA VAL A 66 -5.52 3.62 -15.74
C VAL A 66 -4.13 3.41 -15.11
N VAL A 67 -3.07 3.42 -15.91
CA VAL A 67 -1.69 3.32 -15.41
C VAL A 67 -1.35 4.53 -14.53
N GLU A 68 -1.68 5.74 -14.98
CA GLU A 68 -1.51 6.97 -14.21
C GLU A 68 -2.26 6.89 -12.88
N LEU A 69 -3.55 6.52 -12.89
CA LEU A 69 -4.34 6.38 -11.68
C LEU A 69 -3.72 5.39 -10.69
N ALA A 70 -3.30 4.21 -11.18
CA ALA A 70 -2.67 3.19 -10.34
C ALA A 70 -1.36 3.69 -9.71
N LEU A 71 -0.49 4.33 -10.51
CA LEU A 71 0.77 4.87 -10.01
C LEU A 71 0.55 5.97 -8.97
N PHE A 72 -0.37 6.91 -9.23
CA PHE A 72 -0.62 8.04 -8.35
C PHE A 72 -1.30 7.64 -7.05
N LEU A 73 -2.21 6.66 -7.10
CA LEU A 73 -2.83 6.05 -5.92
C LEU A 73 -1.77 5.54 -4.94
N PHE A 74 -0.81 4.73 -5.41
CA PHE A 74 0.23 4.18 -4.54
C PHE A 74 1.32 5.20 -4.18
N PHE A 75 1.79 5.99 -5.14
CA PHE A 75 2.86 6.96 -4.90
C PHE A 75 2.44 8.05 -3.93
N ALA A 76 1.20 8.53 -4.00
CA ALA A 76 0.69 9.51 -3.04
C ALA A 76 0.61 8.95 -1.63
N ALA A 77 0.02 7.77 -1.46
CA ALA A 77 -0.08 7.12 -0.17
C ALA A 77 1.29 6.85 0.46
N LEU A 78 2.23 6.29 -0.31
CA LEU A 78 3.57 5.95 0.15
C LEU A 78 4.45 7.18 0.37
N SER A 79 4.34 8.22 -0.46
CA SER A 79 5.06 9.49 -0.27
C SER A 79 4.63 10.17 1.03
N ALA A 80 3.33 10.31 1.26
CA ALA A 80 2.81 10.91 2.49
C ALA A 80 3.17 10.09 3.73
N ALA A 81 3.03 8.76 3.66
CA ALA A 81 3.40 7.88 4.77
C ALA A 81 4.91 7.91 5.06
N SER A 82 5.77 7.91 4.03
CA SER A 82 7.22 7.88 4.18
C SER A 82 7.79 9.18 4.72
N THR A 83 7.31 10.35 4.26
CA THR A 83 7.81 11.66 4.73
C THR A 83 7.60 11.84 6.23
N VAL A 84 6.44 11.47 6.75
CA VAL A 84 6.14 11.54 8.18
C VAL A 84 6.91 10.47 8.97
N SER A 85 6.86 9.22 8.51
CA SER A 85 7.46 8.12 9.28
C SER A 85 8.99 8.15 9.29
N GLN A 86 9.65 8.59 8.22
CA GLN A 86 11.11 8.75 8.21
C GLN A 86 11.57 9.83 9.20
N GLU A 87 10.78 10.89 9.40
CA GLU A 87 11.09 11.89 10.44
C GLU A 87 10.89 11.35 11.85
N LYS A 88 9.95 10.42 12.03
CA LYS A 88 9.79 9.70 13.30
C LYS A 88 10.99 8.79 13.57
N ASP A 89 11.41 8.00 12.59
CA ASP A 89 12.57 7.12 12.71
C ASP A 89 13.86 7.92 12.99
N ARG A 90 14.01 9.10 12.38
CA ARG A 90 15.14 10.02 12.60
C ARG A 90 15.03 10.85 13.89
N ARG A 91 13.96 10.68 14.67
CA ARG A 91 13.65 11.46 15.89
C ARG A 91 13.51 12.98 15.67
N THR A 92 13.42 13.45 14.43
CA THR A 92 13.23 14.87 14.12
C THR A 92 11.77 15.30 14.24
N PHE A 93 10.83 14.34 14.21
CA PHE A 93 9.40 14.62 14.36
C PHE A 93 9.06 15.16 15.77
N VAL A 94 9.71 14.63 16.81
CA VAL A 94 9.51 15.11 18.20
C VAL A 94 9.96 16.57 18.33
N LEU A 95 11.05 16.94 17.66
CA LEU A 95 11.52 18.33 17.64
C LEU A 95 10.48 19.28 17.06
N LEU A 96 9.77 18.88 15.98
CA LEU A 96 8.67 19.69 15.42
C LEU A 96 7.52 19.87 16.40
N LEU A 97 7.21 18.88 17.24
CA LEU A 97 6.12 18.95 18.22
C LEU A 97 6.42 19.88 19.41
N VAL A 98 7.69 20.19 19.68
CA VAL A 98 8.11 21.12 20.74
C VAL A 98 8.15 22.57 20.25
N THR A 99 8.18 22.81 18.93
CA THR A 99 8.13 24.16 18.36
C THR A 99 6.73 24.79 18.44
N ASP A 100 6.65 26.11 18.27
CA ASP A 100 5.40 26.91 18.27
C ASP A 100 4.48 26.67 17.06
N LEU A 101 4.61 25.53 16.38
CA LEU A 101 3.79 25.18 15.22
C LEU A 101 2.44 24.61 15.66
N ARG A 102 1.39 25.04 14.95
CA ARG A 102 0.05 24.49 15.18
C ARG A 102 -0.08 23.09 14.56
N ASN A 103 -0.96 22.26 15.12
CA ASN A 103 -1.14 20.88 14.67
C ASN A 103 -1.56 20.79 13.18
N ASP A 104 -2.42 21.71 12.73
CA ASP A 104 -2.86 21.84 11.34
C ASP A 104 -1.71 22.23 10.40
N GLU A 105 -0.82 23.13 10.82
CA GLU A 105 0.36 23.51 10.02
C GLU A 105 1.33 22.34 9.83
N ILE A 106 1.48 21.48 10.85
CA ILE A 106 2.33 20.29 10.76
C ILE A 106 1.68 19.26 9.82
N VAL A 107 0.43 18.88 10.07
CA VAL A 107 -0.24 17.81 9.31
C VAL A 107 -0.46 18.21 7.85
N LEU A 108 -1.05 19.38 7.60
CA LEU A 108 -1.31 19.85 6.23
C LEU A 108 -0.02 20.23 5.52
N GLY A 109 0.94 20.83 6.23
CA GLY A 109 2.23 21.20 5.64
C GLY A 109 3.00 19.97 5.15
N LYS A 110 3.00 18.88 5.94
CA LYS A 110 3.63 17.61 5.55
C LYS A 110 2.89 16.90 4.44
N LEU A 111 1.56 16.85 4.50
CA LEU A 111 0.75 16.26 3.44
C LEU A 111 0.99 16.97 2.10
N LEU A 112 0.80 18.29 2.06
CA LEU A 112 0.93 19.07 0.84
C LEU A 112 2.36 19.04 0.30
N GLY A 113 3.36 19.08 1.18
CA GLY A 113 4.77 18.92 0.81
C GLY A 113 5.06 17.58 0.13
N SER A 114 4.53 16.49 0.70
CA SER A 114 4.66 15.13 0.14
C SER A 114 3.89 14.92 -1.19
N LEU A 115 2.81 15.66 -1.39
CA LEU A 115 1.99 15.62 -2.61
C LEU A 115 2.48 16.57 -3.70
N LEU A 116 3.32 17.56 -3.37
CA LEU A 116 3.81 18.54 -4.34
C LEU A 116 4.56 17.92 -5.54
N PRO A 117 5.51 16.97 -5.37
CA PRO A 117 6.14 16.29 -6.51
C PRO A 117 5.12 15.57 -7.40
N ILE A 118 4.08 15.00 -6.78
CA ILE A 118 3.04 14.23 -7.46
C ILE A 118 2.13 15.17 -8.24
N ALA A 119 1.70 16.28 -7.65
CA ALA A 119 0.94 17.31 -8.36
C ALA A 119 1.70 17.87 -9.58
N LEU A 120 3.02 18.02 -9.48
CA LEU A 120 3.86 18.44 -10.61
C LEU A 120 3.97 17.37 -11.70
N LEU A 121 3.97 16.08 -11.34
CA LEU A 121 3.89 14.98 -12.30
C LEU A 121 2.53 14.94 -12.99
N LEU A 122 1.42 15.14 -12.24
CA LEU A 122 0.07 15.21 -12.81
C LEU A 122 -0.06 16.34 -13.82
N ALA A 123 0.43 17.53 -13.45
CA ALA A 123 0.45 18.69 -14.34
C ALA A 123 1.27 18.43 -15.61
N ALA A 124 2.33 17.63 -15.54
CA ALA A 124 3.12 17.22 -16.70
C ALA A 124 2.39 16.20 -17.60
N THR A 125 1.47 15.39 -17.05
CA THR A 125 0.64 14.46 -17.85
C THR A 125 -0.45 15.19 -18.64
N PHE A 126 -0.93 16.34 -18.16
CA PHE A 126 -2.01 17.10 -18.82
C PHE A 126 -1.77 17.39 -20.32
N PRO A 127 -0.63 17.99 -20.74
CA PRO A 127 -0.37 18.24 -22.17
C PRO A 127 -0.25 16.93 -22.97
N LEU A 128 0.24 15.85 -22.36
CA LEU A 128 0.34 14.55 -23.02
C LEU A 128 -1.05 13.98 -23.34
N LEU A 129 -1.99 14.02 -22.38
CA LEU A 129 -3.37 13.56 -22.63
C LEU A 129 -4.12 14.47 -23.61
N MET A 130 -3.87 15.79 -23.57
CA MET A 130 -4.44 16.71 -24.55
C MET A 130 -3.95 16.39 -25.97
N LEU A 131 -2.72 15.90 -26.14
CA LEU A 131 -2.21 15.48 -27.43
C LEU A 131 -3.00 14.29 -28.01
N LEU A 132 -3.51 13.40 -27.16
CA LEU A 132 -4.33 12.27 -27.58
C LEU A 132 -5.69 12.69 -28.15
N VAL A 133 -6.22 13.84 -27.74
CA VAL A 133 -7.47 14.38 -28.31
C VAL A 133 -7.34 14.61 -29.83
N LEU A 134 -6.13 14.92 -30.30
CA LEU A 134 -5.87 15.12 -31.74
C LEU A 134 -5.97 13.81 -32.54
N LEU A 135 -5.82 12.64 -31.92
CA LEU A 135 -6.02 11.35 -32.59
C LEU A 135 -7.51 11.06 -32.86
N GLY A 136 -8.42 11.81 -32.23
CA GLY A 136 -9.87 11.64 -32.34
C GLY A 136 -10.44 10.63 -31.33
N GLY A 137 -11.76 10.65 -31.17
CA GLY A 137 -12.49 9.72 -30.30
C GLY A 137 -12.52 10.06 -28.81
N ILE A 138 -11.88 11.17 -28.38
CA ILE A 138 -11.83 11.62 -26.99
C ILE A 138 -12.40 13.04 -26.90
N ASP A 139 -13.32 13.27 -25.97
CA ASP A 139 -13.82 14.61 -25.65
C ASP A 139 -12.85 15.31 -24.67
N PRO A 140 -12.45 16.58 -24.88
CA PRO A 140 -11.61 17.32 -23.95
C PRO A 140 -12.11 17.33 -22.49
N ARG A 141 -13.43 17.22 -22.29
CA ARG A 141 -14.04 17.10 -20.95
C ARG A 141 -13.64 15.81 -20.23
N GLN A 142 -13.43 14.71 -20.97
CA GLN A 142 -12.97 13.44 -20.39
C GLN A 142 -11.55 13.56 -19.83
N VAL A 143 -10.68 14.31 -20.52
CA VAL A 143 -9.31 14.58 -20.05
C VAL A 143 -9.35 15.35 -18.72
N TRP A 144 -10.17 16.39 -18.63
CA TRP A 144 -10.32 17.16 -17.40
C TRP A 144 -10.90 16.33 -16.25
N GLN A 145 -11.93 15.53 -16.52
CA GLN A 145 -12.55 14.65 -15.52
C GLN A 145 -11.58 13.56 -15.03
N ALA A 146 -10.80 12.94 -15.92
CA ALA A 146 -9.77 11.98 -15.55
C ALA A 146 -8.70 12.63 -14.65
N MET A 147 -8.25 13.84 -14.98
CA MET A 147 -7.30 14.60 -14.17
C MET A 147 -7.85 14.92 -12.77
N LEU A 148 -9.12 15.29 -12.67
CA LEU A 148 -9.79 15.52 -11.38
C LEU A 148 -9.89 14.24 -10.54
N ILE A 149 -10.20 13.10 -11.16
CA ILE A 149 -10.25 11.80 -10.47
C ILE A 149 -8.86 11.43 -9.94
N VAL A 150 -7.81 11.54 -10.76
CA VAL A 150 -6.43 11.23 -10.34
C VAL A 150 -5.98 12.19 -9.22
N ALA A 151 -6.26 13.49 -9.35
CA ALA A 151 -5.94 14.47 -8.30
C ALA A 151 -6.65 14.14 -6.98
N ALA A 152 -7.96 13.90 -7.01
CA ALA A 152 -8.75 13.57 -5.82
C ALA A 152 -8.30 12.24 -5.19
N THR A 153 -7.98 11.25 -6.01
CA THR A 153 -7.44 9.95 -5.57
C THR A 153 -6.09 10.13 -4.88
N SER A 154 -5.19 10.91 -5.47
CA SER A 154 -3.87 11.19 -4.88
C SER A 154 -3.99 11.90 -3.53
N LEU A 155 -4.93 12.85 -3.40
CA LEU A 155 -5.19 13.55 -2.15
C LEU A 155 -5.75 12.61 -1.07
N ALA A 156 -6.73 11.78 -1.41
CA ALA A 156 -7.34 10.82 -0.48
C ALA A 156 -6.34 9.75 -0.02
N ALA A 157 -5.61 9.17 -0.97
CA ALA A 157 -4.60 8.15 -0.69
C ALA A 157 -3.44 8.73 0.12
N GLY A 158 -2.98 9.95 -0.20
CA GLY A 158 -1.97 10.67 0.58
C GLY A 158 -2.45 10.99 2.00
N SER A 159 -3.70 11.44 2.16
CA SER A 159 -4.27 11.75 3.49
C SER A 159 -4.37 10.49 4.35
N LEU A 160 -4.76 9.37 3.77
CA LEU A 160 -4.79 8.06 4.45
C LEU A 160 -3.39 7.63 4.87
N GLY A 161 -2.40 7.72 3.98
CA GLY A 161 -1.01 7.38 4.28
C GLY A 161 -0.40 8.27 5.37
N GLY A 162 -0.67 9.59 5.31
CA GLY A 162 -0.26 10.55 6.33
C GLY A 162 -0.87 10.23 7.69
N LEU A 163 -2.17 9.96 7.75
CA LEU A 163 -2.87 9.60 8.99
C LEU A 163 -2.27 8.34 9.65
N ILE A 164 -2.05 7.29 8.85
CA ILE A 164 -1.48 6.03 9.35
C ILE A 164 -0.05 6.25 9.85
N ALA A 165 0.75 7.06 9.15
CA ALA A 165 2.10 7.40 9.59
C ALA A 165 2.11 8.25 10.87
N LEU A 166 1.11 9.11 11.10
CA LEU A 166 0.95 9.83 12.36
C LEU A 166 0.57 8.91 13.53
N TRP A 167 -0.19 7.85 13.26
CA TRP A 167 -0.60 6.86 14.26
C TRP A 167 0.48 5.80 14.57
N ARG A 168 1.36 5.49 13.60
CA ARG A 168 2.39 4.46 13.75
C ARG A 168 3.78 5.03 14.01
N ASP A 169 4.55 4.31 14.83
CA ASP A 169 5.89 4.74 15.28
C ASP A 169 6.99 4.39 14.28
N ARG A 170 6.85 3.29 13.53
CA ARG A 170 7.88 2.72 12.65
C ARG A 170 7.50 2.89 11.17
N THR A 171 8.45 3.31 10.33
CA THR A 171 8.29 3.46 8.86
C THR A 171 7.70 2.24 8.17
N PHE A 172 8.33 1.08 8.33
CA PHE A 172 7.90 -0.13 7.63
C PHE A 172 6.48 -0.55 8.00
N GLN A 173 6.10 -0.40 9.26
CA GLN A 173 4.75 -0.69 9.73
C GLN A 173 3.74 0.32 9.16
N ALA A 174 4.09 1.60 9.10
CA ALA A 174 3.25 2.64 8.52
C ALA A 174 3.02 2.40 7.02
N LEU A 175 4.07 2.10 6.25
CA LEU A 175 3.97 1.83 4.81
C LEU A 175 3.14 0.57 4.53
N ALA A 176 3.40 -0.52 5.24
CA ALA A 176 2.66 -1.77 5.09
C ALA A 176 1.16 -1.60 5.42
N LEU A 177 0.85 -0.92 6.53
CA LEU A 177 -0.54 -0.63 6.90
C LEU A 177 -1.21 0.29 5.87
N THR A 178 -0.49 1.27 5.33
CA THR A 178 -1.03 2.17 4.30
C THR A 178 -1.48 1.40 3.06
N VAL A 179 -0.63 0.50 2.54
CA VAL A 179 -0.99 -0.37 1.42
C VAL A 179 -2.17 -1.29 1.78
N LEU A 180 -2.13 -1.89 2.97
CA LEU A 180 -3.17 -2.80 3.43
C LEU A 180 -4.53 -2.11 3.55
N PHE A 181 -4.60 -0.91 4.15
CA PHE A 181 -5.84 -0.13 4.27
C PHE A 181 -6.35 0.35 2.92
N LEU A 182 -5.45 0.68 1.99
CA LEU A 182 -5.82 1.07 0.63
C LEU A 182 -6.45 -0.10 -0.13
N VAL A 183 -5.85 -1.29 -0.06
CA VAL A 183 -6.42 -2.51 -0.65
C VAL A 183 -7.74 -2.87 0.05
N LEU A 184 -7.79 -2.80 1.38
CA LEU A 184 -9.03 -3.04 2.15
C LEU A 184 -10.15 -2.11 1.71
N TYR A 185 -9.86 -0.81 1.54
CA TYR A 185 -10.82 0.18 1.07
C TYR A 185 -11.39 -0.21 -0.30
N LEU A 186 -10.53 -0.53 -1.28
CA LEU A 186 -10.97 -0.93 -2.62
C LEU A 186 -11.79 -2.23 -2.59
N CYS A 187 -11.39 -3.19 -1.76
CA CYS A 187 -12.13 -4.44 -1.56
C CYS A 187 -13.52 -4.19 -0.94
N LEU A 188 -13.62 -3.32 0.06
CA LEU A 188 -14.87 -3.01 0.75
C LEU A 188 -15.84 -2.29 -0.19
N VAL A 189 -15.36 -1.32 -0.97
CA VAL A 189 -16.17 -0.62 -1.97
C VAL A 189 -16.66 -1.58 -3.06
N ASN A 190 -15.80 -2.48 -3.55
CA ASN A 190 -16.22 -3.50 -4.51
C ASN A 190 -17.22 -4.49 -3.88
N GLY A 191 -17.07 -4.80 -2.59
CA GLY A 191 -17.99 -5.63 -1.81
C GLY A 191 -19.41 -5.08 -1.70
N LEU A 192 -19.61 -3.76 -1.88
CA LEU A 192 -20.95 -3.15 -1.93
C LEU A 192 -21.83 -3.77 -3.03
N ALA A 193 -21.25 -4.38 -4.07
CA ALA A 193 -21.98 -5.08 -5.12
C ALA A 193 -22.83 -6.26 -4.59
N ALA A 194 -22.54 -6.78 -3.39
CA ALA A 194 -23.34 -7.82 -2.75
C ALA A 194 -24.60 -7.28 -2.04
N LEU A 195 -24.70 -5.97 -1.79
CA LEU A 195 -25.82 -5.37 -1.05
C LEU A 195 -27.19 -5.60 -1.69
N PRO A 196 -27.39 -5.51 -3.01
CA PRO A 196 -28.70 -5.80 -3.63
C PRO A 196 -29.16 -7.25 -3.41
N VAL A 197 -28.22 -8.19 -3.21
CA VAL A 197 -28.54 -9.60 -2.91
C VAL A 197 -28.99 -9.75 -1.45
N LEU A 198 -28.36 -9.02 -0.53
CA LEU A 198 -28.68 -9.06 0.91
C LEU A 198 -29.91 -8.22 1.28
N ALA A 199 -30.13 -7.11 0.57
CA ALA A 199 -31.18 -6.14 0.79
C ALA A 199 -31.89 -5.84 -0.55
N PRO A 200 -32.89 -6.65 -0.95
CA PRO A 200 -33.54 -6.57 -2.26
C PRO A 200 -34.31 -5.27 -2.51
N HIS A 201 -34.50 -4.43 -1.49
CA HIS A 201 -35.07 -3.08 -1.63
C HIS A 201 -34.13 -2.08 -2.31
N LEU A 202 -32.82 -2.38 -2.35
CA LEU A 202 -31.83 -1.52 -2.99
C LEU A 202 -31.71 -1.87 -4.47
N SER A 203 -31.88 -0.88 -5.35
CA SER A 203 -31.68 -1.10 -6.78
C SER A 203 -30.20 -1.27 -7.11
N THR A 204 -29.89 -2.19 -8.03
CA THR A 204 -28.52 -2.44 -8.52
C THR A 204 -27.88 -1.19 -9.12
N VAL A 205 -28.68 -0.35 -9.79
CA VAL A 205 -28.24 0.92 -10.40
C VAL A 205 -27.81 1.94 -9.35
N GLN A 206 -28.53 2.06 -8.23
CA GLN A 206 -28.13 2.98 -7.14
C GLN A 206 -26.82 2.55 -6.50
N VAL A 207 -26.66 1.25 -6.23
CA VAL A 207 -25.42 0.72 -5.66
C VAL A 207 -24.25 0.90 -6.63
N ALA A 208 -24.45 0.70 -7.93
CA ALA A 208 -23.43 0.97 -8.95
C ALA A 208 -22.98 2.44 -8.92
N ARG A 209 -23.91 3.41 -8.82
CA ARG A 209 -23.58 4.84 -8.67
C ARG A 209 -22.79 5.14 -7.41
N TRP A 210 -23.11 4.50 -6.28
CA TRP A 210 -22.31 4.66 -5.05
C TRP A 210 -20.90 4.10 -5.22
N GLN A 211 -20.76 2.97 -5.92
CA GLN A 211 -19.45 2.40 -6.23
C GLN A 211 -18.65 3.31 -7.17
N GLU A 212 -19.27 3.97 -8.14
CA GLU A 212 -18.60 4.96 -8.99
C GLU A 212 -18.13 6.18 -8.19
N TRP A 213 -18.83 6.58 -7.14
CA TRP A 213 -18.40 7.70 -6.28
C TRP A 213 -17.33 7.33 -5.26
N LEU A 214 -17.09 6.04 -5.02
CA LEU A 214 -16.14 5.55 -4.02
C LEU A 214 -14.90 4.86 -4.64
N ASP A 215 -15.06 4.17 -5.77
CA ASP A 215 -13.98 3.43 -6.43
C ASP A 215 -13.36 4.27 -7.56
N PRO A 216 -12.08 4.68 -7.43
CA PRO A 216 -11.41 5.50 -8.44
C PRO A 216 -11.33 4.81 -9.81
N PHE A 217 -11.18 3.49 -9.85
CA PHE A 217 -11.06 2.74 -11.10
C PHE A 217 -12.40 2.61 -11.82
N ARG A 218 -13.52 2.64 -11.09
CA ARG A 218 -14.86 2.66 -11.69
C ARG A 218 -15.24 4.07 -12.13
N ALA A 219 -14.94 5.08 -11.31
CA ALA A 219 -15.10 6.48 -11.68
C ALA A 219 -14.38 6.78 -13.00
N LEU A 220 -13.13 6.33 -13.13
CA LEU A 220 -12.34 6.55 -14.34
C LEU A 220 -12.90 5.79 -15.56
N ARG A 221 -13.35 4.53 -15.37
CA ARG A 221 -13.98 3.77 -16.46
C ARG A 221 -15.27 4.44 -16.94
N ALA A 222 -16.09 4.96 -16.03
CA ALA A 222 -17.29 5.72 -16.39
C ALA A 222 -16.95 6.96 -17.23
N VAL A 223 -15.84 7.65 -16.95
CA VAL A 223 -15.38 8.80 -17.77
C VAL A 223 -14.89 8.37 -19.15
N GLN A 224 -14.28 7.19 -19.26
CA GLN A 224 -13.78 6.66 -20.53
C GLN A 224 -14.93 6.24 -21.47
N ASP A 225 -16.07 5.82 -20.91
CA ASP A 225 -17.25 5.47 -21.69
C ASP A 225 -17.95 6.74 -22.25
N PRO A 226 -18.04 6.92 -23.58
CA PRO A 226 -18.62 8.13 -24.17
C PRO A 226 -20.13 8.25 -23.91
N ALA A 227 -20.81 7.14 -23.58
CA ALA A 227 -22.23 7.13 -23.28
C ALA A 227 -22.58 7.92 -22.01
N THR A 228 -21.66 8.02 -21.05
CA THR A 228 -21.91 8.71 -19.77
C THR A 228 -21.99 10.23 -19.94
N LEU A 229 -21.43 10.78 -21.03
CA LEU A 229 -21.55 12.20 -21.37
C LEU A 229 -22.97 12.58 -21.83
N LEU A 230 -23.76 11.59 -22.26
CA LEU A 230 -25.13 11.76 -22.75
C LEU A 230 -26.17 11.58 -21.62
N GLU A 231 -25.76 11.03 -20.48
CA GLU A 231 -26.68 10.82 -19.36
C GLU A 231 -27.02 12.16 -18.67
N PRO A 232 -28.31 12.45 -18.44
CA PRO A 232 -28.72 13.62 -17.66
C PRO A 232 -28.36 13.42 -16.18
N GLY A 233 -27.44 14.24 -15.66
CA GLY A 233 -27.07 14.22 -14.24
C GLY A 233 -25.69 14.83 -13.96
N LEU A 234 -25.28 14.79 -12.68
CA LEU A 234 -23.91 15.05 -12.29
C LEU A 234 -23.03 13.90 -12.77
N SER A 235 -21.97 14.19 -13.52
CA SER A 235 -21.07 13.14 -13.98
C SER A 235 -20.43 12.43 -12.78
N PRO A 236 -20.22 11.09 -12.86
CA PRO A 236 -19.64 10.32 -11.76
C PRO A 236 -18.29 10.87 -11.28
N ALA A 237 -17.52 11.50 -12.18
CA ALA A 237 -16.25 12.14 -11.85
C ALA A 237 -16.39 13.23 -10.77
N TYR A 238 -17.37 14.14 -10.90
CA TYR A 238 -17.54 15.21 -9.93
C TYR A 238 -18.06 14.68 -8.58
N GLY A 239 -18.93 13.67 -8.61
CA GLY A 239 -19.39 12.96 -7.42
C GLY A 239 -18.24 12.30 -6.66
N PHE A 240 -17.41 11.55 -7.37
CA PHE A 240 -16.20 10.93 -6.83
C PHE A 240 -15.24 11.97 -6.25
N THR A 241 -14.94 13.04 -6.99
CA THR A 241 -14.03 14.11 -6.52
C THR A 241 -14.55 14.74 -5.23
N LEU A 242 -15.85 15.05 -5.14
CA LEU A 242 -16.44 15.63 -3.94
C LEU A 242 -16.29 14.69 -2.73
N VAL A 243 -16.66 13.42 -2.91
CA VAL A 243 -16.58 12.41 -1.83
C VAL A 243 -15.14 12.22 -1.36
N MET A 244 -14.18 12.14 -2.28
CA MET A 244 -12.76 12.00 -1.93
C MET A 244 -12.18 13.24 -1.25
N VAL A 245 -12.58 14.44 -1.65
CA VAL A 245 -12.16 15.68 -0.98
C VAL A 245 -12.71 15.73 0.45
N VAL A 246 -13.99 15.40 0.65
CA VAL A 246 -14.61 15.32 1.98
C VAL A 246 -13.91 14.25 2.83
N PHE A 247 -13.69 13.06 2.26
CA PHE A 247 -12.99 11.97 2.95
C PHE A 247 -11.57 12.39 3.35
N SER A 248 -10.83 13.04 2.45
CA SER A 248 -9.50 13.60 2.75
C SER A 248 -9.55 14.62 3.88
N ALA A 249 -10.53 15.52 3.88
CA ALA A 249 -10.70 16.52 4.93
C ALA A 249 -10.96 15.86 6.30
N LEU A 250 -11.81 14.83 6.34
CA LEU A 250 -12.10 14.06 7.56
C LEU A 250 -10.86 13.32 8.08
N LEU A 251 -10.09 12.68 7.20
CA LEU A 251 -8.85 11.99 7.58
C LEU A 251 -7.82 12.98 8.14
N ASN A 252 -7.64 14.12 7.49
CA ASN A 252 -6.71 15.16 7.96
C ASN A 252 -7.16 15.77 9.28
N LEU A 253 -8.46 16.00 9.47
CA LEU A 253 -9.01 16.45 10.75
C LEU A 253 -8.72 15.43 11.87
N GLY A 254 -8.93 14.14 11.60
CA GLY A 254 -8.55 13.06 12.51
C GLY A 254 -7.05 13.07 12.85
N GLY A 255 -6.20 13.35 11.86
CA GLY A 255 -4.75 13.48 12.05
C GLY A 255 -4.38 14.69 12.92
N VAL A 256 -5.02 15.83 12.72
CA VAL A 256 -4.80 17.07 13.50
C VAL A 256 -5.23 16.91 14.96
N LEU A 257 -6.39 16.28 15.19
CA LEU A 257 -6.91 16.00 16.53
C LEU A 257 -6.07 14.92 17.25
N GLY A 258 -5.65 13.88 16.53
CA GLY A 258 -4.86 12.77 17.07
C GLY A 258 -3.37 13.05 17.24
N LEU A 259 -2.82 14.13 16.65
CA LEU A 259 -1.39 14.37 16.54
C LEU A 259 -0.64 14.26 17.88
N ARG A 260 -1.08 15.02 18.89
CA ARG A 260 -0.45 15.08 20.21
C ARG A 260 -0.88 13.94 21.14
N LEU A 261 -2.02 13.30 20.85
CA LEU A 261 -2.49 12.14 21.60
C LEU A 261 -1.66 10.90 21.25
N TRP A 262 -1.34 10.72 19.97
CA TRP A 262 -0.55 9.57 19.50
C TRP A 262 0.96 9.77 19.65
N ASN A 263 1.43 11.03 19.69
CA ASN A 263 2.85 11.36 19.78
C ASN A 263 3.13 12.25 21.00
N PRO A 264 3.14 11.69 22.22
CA PRO A 264 3.51 12.44 23.41
C PRO A 264 4.98 12.88 23.31
N SER A 265 5.25 14.18 23.47
CA SER A 265 6.58 14.80 23.37
C SER A 265 7.51 14.50 24.55
N GLY A 266 7.11 13.60 25.47
CA GLY A 266 7.63 13.53 26.83
C GLY A 266 8.54 12.35 27.17
N GLU A 267 8.87 11.43 26.27
CA GLU A 267 9.79 10.33 26.63
C GLU A 267 11.22 10.59 26.12
N PRO A 268 12.17 10.95 27.00
CA PRO A 268 13.57 10.67 26.75
C PRO A 268 13.80 9.17 26.94
N VAL A 269 13.48 8.34 25.95
CA VAL A 269 13.86 6.92 26.00
C VAL A 269 15.32 6.78 25.55
N MET A 270 16.23 7.34 26.35
CA MET A 270 17.36 6.52 26.76
C MET A 270 16.79 5.58 27.83
N GLN A 271 16.29 4.42 27.41
CA GLN A 271 16.23 3.30 28.32
C GLN A 271 17.67 2.78 28.44
N ARG A 272 18.51 3.57 29.12
CA ARG A 272 19.47 2.96 30.00
C ARG A 272 18.60 2.23 31.01
N GLU A 273 18.79 0.92 31.13
CA GLU A 273 18.69 0.28 32.43
C GLU A 273 19.70 0.98 33.37
N GLN A 274 19.42 2.22 33.77
CA GLN A 274 19.97 2.77 34.98
C GLN A 274 18.89 2.53 36.00
N ALA A 275 19.08 1.41 36.68
CA ALA A 275 18.31 1.05 37.83
C ALA A 275 18.60 2.07 38.95
N GLU A 276 17.90 3.20 38.93
CA GLU A 276 17.82 4.15 40.06
C GLU A 276 17.20 3.49 41.31
N GLY A 277 16.66 2.27 41.18
CA GLY A 277 16.29 1.41 42.31
C GLY A 277 17.26 0.25 42.58
N ALA A 278 18.32 0.05 41.81
CA ALA A 278 19.32 -0.99 42.10
C ALA A 278 20.32 -0.53 43.15
N GLU A 279 20.82 0.71 43.09
CA GLU A 279 21.78 1.19 44.10
C GLU A 279 21.15 1.20 45.52
N ASP A 280 19.87 1.59 45.62
CA ASP A 280 19.12 1.59 46.87
C ASP A 280 18.75 0.18 47.37
N LYS A 281 18.56 -0.80 46.49
CA LYS A 281 18.33 -2.21 46.88
C LYS A 281 19.62 -2.95 47.16
N GLU A 282 20.68 -2.71 46.41
CA GLU A 282 21.99 -3.36 46.53
C GLU A 282 22.71 -2.92 47.81
N SER A 283 22.50 -1.67 48.23
CA SER A 283 22.84 -1.15 49.56
C SER A 283 22.03 -1.81 50.69
N ARG A 284 20.71 -2.00 50.51
CA ARG A 284 19.82 -2.62 51.53
C ARG A 284 19.97 -4.15 51.66
N LEU A 285 20.54 -4.81 50.65
CA LEU A 285 20.67 -6.28 50.56
C LEU A 285 22.14 -6.76 50.59
N ALA A 286 23.07 -5.92 51.04
CA ALA A 286 24.50 -6.21 51.10
C ALA A 286 24.89 -7.45 51.94
N GLY A 287 23.98 -8.04 52.72
CA GLY A 287 24.23 -9.22 53.54
C GLY A 287 23.74 -10.56 52.99
N ASP A 288 22.95 -10.59 51.90
CA ASP A 288 22.24 -11.82 51.51
C ASP A 288 22.49 -12.21 50.04
N ALA A 289 23.47 -13.09 49.84
CA ALA A 289 23.90 -13.58 48.52
C ALA A 289 22.76 -14.28 47.74
N LYS A 290 21.80 -14.89 48.43
CA LYS A 290 20.62 -15.51 47.80
C LYS A 290 19.64 -14.47 47.25
N ALA A 291 19.55 -13.31 47.87
CA ALA A 291 18.63 -12.28 47.43
C ALA A 291 19.15 -11.56 46.17
N ARG A 292 20.48 -11.39 46.03
CA ARG A 292 21.11 -10.89 44.79
C ARG A 292 20.81 -11.78 43.58
N ALA A 293 20.83 -13.11 43.75
CA ALA A 293 20.49 -14.05 42.68
C ALA A 293 19.03 -13.94 42.21
N ASN A 294 18.12 -13.54 43.10
CA ASN A 294 16.70 -13.41 42.79
C ASN A 294 16.31 -12.07 42.15
N VAL A 295 17.19 -11.06 42.12
CA VAL A 295 16.90 -9.76 41.48
C VAL A 295 16.88 -9.88 39.94
N HIS A 296 17.64 -10.80 39.36
CA HIS A 296 17.72 -11.03 37.91
C HIS A 296 16.86 -12.21 37.41
N ALA A 297 16.22 -12.95 38.33
CA ALA A 297 15.35 -14.06 37.97
C ALA A 297 13.94 -13.54 37.68
N ALA A 298 13.63 -13.26 36.41
CA ALA A 298 12.24 -13.10 35.99
C ALA A 298 11.46 -14.36 36.42
N PRO A 299 10.34 -14.24 37.16
CA PRO A 299 9.65 -15.39 37.72
C PRO A 299 8.95 -16.13 36.57
N GLY A 300 9.54 -17.24 36.14
CA GLY A 300 8.98 -18.11 35.12
C GLY A 300 9.76 -19.41 34.97
N PRO A 301 9.12 -20.49 34.48
CA PRO A 301 9.82 -21.73 34.20
C PRO A 301 10.95 -21.48 33.19
N VAL A 302 12.17 -21.92 33.52
CA VAL A 302 13.35 -21.80 32.67
C VAL A 302 13.03 -22.47 31.32
N ARG A 303 12.90 -21.66 30.27
CA ARG A 303 12.60 -22.21 28.94
C ARG A 303 13.87 -22.80 28.35
N ARG A 304 13.81 -24.04 27.89
CA ARG A 304 14.92 -24.68 27.18
C ARG A 304 15.13 -23.98 25.83
N VAL A 305 16.32 -23.45 25.62
CA VAL A 305 16.74 -22.82 24.37
C VAL A 305 17.10 -23.92 23.37
N GLY A 306 16.64 -23.78 22.13
CA GLY A 306 16.94 -24.74 21.05
C GLY A 306 18.40 -24.67 20.58
N SER A 307 18.76 -25.51 19.60
CA SER A 307 20.11 -25.57 19.03
C SER A 307 20.57 -24.25 18.40
N ASN A 308 19.66 -23.50 17.77
CA ASN A 308 19.91 -22.13 17.33
C ASN A 308 19.17 -21.15 18.28
N PRO A 309 19.90 -20.39 19.12
CA PRO A 309 19.29 -19.50 20.11
C PRO A 309 18.54 -18.32 19.48
N ILE A 310 18.96 -17.85 18.31
CA ILE A 310 18.31 -16.75 17.59
C ILE A 310 16.98 -17.22 17.01
N LEU A 311 16.98 -18.38 16.34
CA LEU A 311 15.76 -18.97 15.81
C LEU A 311 14.74 -19.24 16.92
N TRP A 312 15.21 -19.81 18.04
CA TRP A 312 14.38 -20.03 19.22
C TRP A 312 13.79 -18.72 19.75
N ARG A 313 14.59 -17.66 19.83
CA ARG A 313 14.12 -16.33 20.24
C ARG A 313 13.02 -15.82 19.31
N GLU A 314 13.23 -15.85 17.99
CA GLU A 314 12.24 -15.34 17.03
C GLU A 314 10.91 -16.12 17.03
N ILE A 315 10.94 -17.44 17.29
CA ILE A 315 9.75 -18.29 17.31
C ILE A 315 9.03 -18.24 18.67
N CYS A 316 9.79 -18.36 19.77
CA CYS A 316 9.24 -18.62 21.10
C CYS A 316 9.09 -17.36 21.95
N THR A 317 9.86 -16.30 21.67
CA THR A 317 9.66 -15.01 22.30
C THR A 317 8.83 -14.16 21.36
N ARG A 318 7.79 -13.49 21.88
CA ARG A 318 7.06 -12.47 21.12
C ARG A 318 7.96 -11.24 20.99
N ALA A 319 9.08 -11.36 20.29
CA ALA A 319 10.09 -10.31 20.12
C ALA A 319 9.46 -9.02 19.58
N TYR A 320 8.36 -9.14 18.83
CA TYR A 320 7.59 -8.02 18.27
C TYR A 320 6.35 -7.58 19.11
N GLY A 321 6.06 -8.21 20.24
CA GLY A 321 4.94 -7.86 21.12
C GLY A 321 3.53 -8.21 20.58
N ARG A 322 2.49 -7.56 21.11
CA ARG A 322 1.08 -7.77 20.70
C ARG A 322 0.67 -6.97 19.46
N ARG A 323 1.41 -5.92 19.10
CA ARG A 323 1.08 -5.00 18.00
C ARG A 323 1.04 -5.65 16.58
N PRO A 324 1.87 -6.66 16.24
CA PRO A 324 1.79 -7.36 14.95
C PRO A 324 0.49 -8.15 14.74
N LEU A 325 -0.23 -8.49 15.82
CA LEU A 325 -1.52 -9.17 15.71
C LEU A 325 -2.53 -8.32 14.94
N LEU A 326 -2.49 -6.99 15.09
CA LEU A 326 -3.39 -6.10 14.35
C LEU A 326 -3.15 -6.18 12.85
N VAL A 327 -1.88 -6.15 12.43
CA VAL A 327 -1.49 -6.29 11.01
C VAL A 327 -1.94 -7.66 10.47
N LYS A 328 -1.74 -8.74 11.24
CA LYS A 328 -2.23 -10.08 10.88
C LYS A 328 -3.75 -10.10 10.74
N THR A 329 -4.50 -9.57 11.70
CA THR A 329 -5.96 -9.53 11.64
C THR A 329 -6.47 -8.74 10.43
N ALA A 330 -5.89 -7.56 10.16
CA ALA A 330 -6.25 -6.76 9.02
C ALA A 330 -5.92 -7.47 7.70
N TYR A 331 -4.79 -8.17 7.62
CA TYR A 331 -4.44 -9.01 6.47
C TYR A 331 -5.47 -10.11 6.24
N PHE A 332 -5.86 -10.86 7.27
CA PHE A 332 -6.86 -11.93 7.12
C PHE A 332 -8.23 -11.39 6.70
N VAL A 333 -8.63 -10.20 7.16
CA VAL A 333 -9.85 -9.54 6.69
C VAL A 333 -9.74 -9.20 5.20
N VAL A 334 -8.64 -8.58 4.76
CA VAL A 334 -8.41 -8.26 3.34
C VAL A 334 -8.39 -9.52 2.49
N LEU A 335 -7.68 -10.55 2.94
CA LEU A 335 -7.62 -11.85 2.28
C LEU A 335 -9.01 -12.45 2.12
N ALA A 336 -9.85 -12.42 3.16
CA ALA A 336 -11.22 -12.92 3.10
C ALA A 336 -12.06 -12.18 2.05
N PHE A 337 -11.95 -10.85 1.97
CA PHE A 337 -12.63 -10.07 0.93
C PHE A 337 -12.13 -10.39 -0.48
N ILE A 338 -10.81 -10.54 -0.67
CA ILE A 338 -10.25 -10.88 -1.99
C ILE A 338 -10.70 -12.28 -2.40
N CYS A 339 -10.61 -13.27 -1.50
CA CYS A 339 -11.07 -14.63 -1.76
C CYS A 339 -12.58 -14.66 -2.06
N TRP A 340 -13.39 -13.92 -1.30
CA TRP A 340 -14.82 -13.78 -1.58
C TRP A 340 -15.05 -13.23 -2.99
N PHE A 341 -14.42 -12.11 -3.34
CA PHE A 341 -14.60 -11.50 -4.65
C PHE A 341 -14.12 -12.40 -5.80
N ALA A 342 -12.99 -13.08 -5.61
CA ALA A 342 -12.36 -13.86 -6.66
C ALA A 342 -13.00 -15.26 -6.84
N LEU A 343 -13.62 -15.81 -5.79
CA LEU A 343 -14.27 -17.14 -5.82
C LEU A 343 -15.80 -17.06 -5.93
N ALA A 344 -16.46 -15.99 -5.49
CA ALA A 344 -17.93 -15.89 -5.54
C ALA A 344 -18.52 -16.04 -6.96
N PRO A 345 -17.97 -15.42 -8.03
CA PRO A 345 -18.49 -15.62 -9.39
C PRO A 345 -18.38 -17.07 -9.86
N LEU A 346 -17.32 -17.75 -9.42
CA LEU A 346 -17.06 -19.15 -9.74
C LEU A 346 -18.01 -20.10 -9.00
N LEU A 347 -18.16 -19.90 -7.68
CA LEU A 347 -18.90 -20.79 -6.79
C LEU A 347 -20.41 -20.58 -6.84
N LEU A 348 -20.86 -19.33 -6.95
CA LEU A 348 -22.29 -18.98 -6.86
C LEU A 348 -22.93 -18.86 -8.24
N GLN A 349 -22.24 -18.23 -9.20
CA GLN A 349 -22.82 -17.89 -10.51
C GLN A 349 -22.42 -18.87 -11.61
N HIS A 350 -21.52 -19.83 -11.33
CA HIS A 350 -20.94 -20.76 -12.31
C HIS A 350 -20.38 -20.05 -13.56
N GLN A 351 -20.05 -18.76 -13.45
CA GLN A 351 -19.52 -17.97 -14.56
C GLN A 351 -18.00 -18.10 -14.59
N ARG A 352 -17.48 -18.60 -15.70
CA ARG A 352 -16.04 -18.63 -15.96
C ARG A 352 -15.61 -17.30 -16.55
N MET A 353 -15.03 -16.45 -15.71
CA MET A 353 -14.43 -15.21 -16.18
C MET A 353 -13.05 -15.49 -16.80
N ALA A 354 -12.76 -14.85 -17.93
CA ALA A 354 -11.42 -14.86 -18.50
C ALA A 354 -10.44 -14.28 -17.45
N PHE A 355 -9.27 -14.91 -17.29
CA PHE A 355 -8.26 -14.50 -16.31
C PHE A 355 -8.74 -14.46 -14.84
N ALA A 356 -9.74 -15.27 -14.46
CA ALA A 356 -10.25 -15.35 -13.08
C ALA A 356 -9.15 -15.54 -12.03
N ALA A 357 -8.15 -16.39 -12.33
CA ALA A 357 -7.01 -16.62 -11.44
C ALA A 357 -6.17 -15.35 -11.20
N ALA A 358 -6.02 -14.49 -12.21
CA ALA A 358 -5.24 -13.25 -12.10
C ALA A 358 -5.90 -12.25 -11.12
N TYR A 359 -7.23 -12.15 -11.14
CA TYR A 359 -7.98 -11.26 -10.24
C TYR A 359 -7.86 -11.64 -8.76
N GLY A 360 -7.62 -12.92 -8.45
CA GLY A 360 -7.40 -13.39 -7.07
C GLY A 360 -5.91 -13.44 -6.69
N LEU A 361 -5.09 -14.09 -7.51
CA LEU A 361 -3.69 -14.38 -7.17
C LEU A 361 -2.78 -13.16 -7.17
N ILE A 362 -2.94 -12.24 -8.14
CA ILE A 362 -2.09 -11.05 -8.22
C ILE A 362 -2.23 -10.18 -6.97
N PRO A 363 -3.43 -9.75 -6.54
CA PRO A 363 -3.54 -8.90 -5.35
C PRO A 363 -3.11 -9.62 -4.07
N VAL A 364 -3.44 -10.90 -3.89
CA VAL A 364 -3.00 -11.67 -2.71
C VAL A 364 -1.47 -11.86 -2.71
N GLY A 365 -0.89 -12.18 -3.87
CA GLY A 365 0.55 -12.39 -4.04
C GLY A 365 1.36 -11.12 -3.84
N VAL A 366 0.91 -9.99 -4.40
CA VAL A 366 1.57 -8.69 -4.18
C VAL A 366 1.48 -8.29 -2.71
N LEU A 367 0.31 -8.46 -2.07
CA LEU A 367 0.13 -8.13 -0.66
C LEU A 367 0.99 -9.02 0.25
N SER A 368 1.03 -10.34 0.00
CA SER A 368 1.83 -11.27 0.79
C SER A 368 3.32 -11.00 0.64
N LEU A 369 3.81 -10.82 -0.58
CA LEU A 369 5.22 -10.52 -0.85
C LEU A 369 5.64 -9.20 -0.19
N LEU A 370 4.79 -8.16 -0.27
CA LEU A 370 5.06 -6.87 0.36
C LEU A 370 5.16 -6.99 1.88
N LEU A 371 4.26 -7.75 2.52
CA LEU A 371 4.30 -7.99 3.96
C LEU A 371 5.51 -8.84 4.37
N VAL A 372 5.84 -9.88 3.61
CA VAL A 372 7.03 -10.72 3.83
C VAL A 372 8.29 -9.86 3.75
N ALA A 373 8.43 -9.05 2.70
CA ALA A 373 9.56 -8.14 2.52
C ALA A 373 9.64 -7.11 3.66
N ALA A 374 8.52 -6.51 4.05
CA ALA A 374 8.47 -5.55 5.15
C ALA A 374 8.92 -6.18 6.48
N GLN A 375 8.45 -7.39 6.80
CA GLN A 375 8.85 -8.11 8.01
C GLN A 375 10.34 -8.51 7.96
N ALA A 376 10.83 -8.96 6.81
CA ALA A 376 12.22 -9.37 6.64
C ALA A 376 13.19 -8.19 6.88
N VAL A 377 12.91 -7.04 6.28
CA VAL A 377 13.73 -5.83 6.47
C VAL A 377 13.63 -5.35 7.91
N THR A 378 12.42 -5.27 8.47
CA THR A 378 12.21 -4.79 9.85
C THR A 378 12.95 -5.66 10.86
N ALA A 379 13.02 -6.99 10.67
CA ALA A 379 13.68 -7.91 11.59
C ALA A 379 15.20 -7.72 11.71
N ILE A 380 15.80 -7.05 10.73
CA ILE A 380 17.23 -6.71 10.73
C ILE A 380 17.41 -5.26 11.14
N THR A 381 16.64 -4.33 10.57
CA THR A 381 16.77 -2.90 10.88
C THR A 381 16.41 -2.61 12.33
N SER A 382 15.44 -3.32 12.90
CA SER A 382 15.08 -3.13 14.32
C SER A 382 16.24 -3.47 15.25
N GLU A 383 17.01 -4.53 14.96
CA GLU A 383 18.18 -4.92 15.77
C GLU A 383 19.29 -3.89 15.70
N ARG A 384 19.47 -3.28 14.53
CA ARG A 384 20.43 -2.19 14.32
C ARG A 384 19.99 -0.93 15.06
N ASP A 385 18.71 -0.57 14.96
CA ASP A 385 18.14 0.61 15.61
C ASP A 385 18.18 0.51 17.14
N THR A 386 18.01 -0.69 17.69
CA THR A 386 18.08 -0.92 19.15
C THR A 386 19.50 -1.05 19.67
N GLY A 387 20.52 -1.06 18.80
CA GLY A 387 21.92 -1.32 19.19
C GLY A 387 22.17 -2.76 19.66
N ALA A 388 21.19 -3.65 19.49
CA ALA A 388 21.30 -5.05 19.89
C ALA A 388 22.23 -5.83 18.96
N LEU A 389 22.35 -5.39 17.70
CA LEU A 389 23.27 -5.98 16.74
C LEU A 389 24.72 -5.91 17.23
N ASP A 390 25.14 -4.79 17.81
CA ASP A 390 26.52 -4.60 18.30
C ASP A 390 26.81 -5.54 19.50
N LEU A 391 25.82 -5.77 20.35
CA LEU A 391 25.90 -6.76 21.43
C LEU A 391 26.00 -8.18 20.89
N LEU A 392 25.19 -8.54 19.89
CA LEU A 392 25.23 -9.87 19.27
C LEU A 392 26.57 -10.14 18.58
N LEU A 393 27.24 -9.12 18.05
CA LEU A 393 28.56 -9.25 17.43
C LEU A 393 29.68 -9.57 18.44
N VAL A 394 29.46 -9.32 19.74
CA VAL A 394 30.43 -9.63 20.81
C VAL A 394 30.16 -11.01 21.43
N THR A 395 29.05 -11.66 21.08
CA THR A 395 28.72 -13.02 21.56
C THR A 395 29.35 -14.11 20.69
N ASP A 396 29.38 -15.35 21.18
CA ASP A 396 29.89 -16.54 20.48
C ASP A 396 29.02 -17.00 19.28
N LEU A 397 28.16 -16.13 18.74
CA LEU A 397 27.26 -16.44 17.63
C LEU A 397 27.99 -16.37 16.29
N THR A 398 27.92 -17.45 15.52
CA THR A 398 28.48 -17.43 14.17
C THR A 398 27.57 -16.65 13.20
N ALA A 399 28.17 -16.03 12.17
CA ALA A 399 27.42 -15.30 11.15
C ALA A 399 26.34 -16.15 10.45
N LYS A 400 26.61 -17.45 10.26
CA LYS A 400 25.64 -18.39 9.69
C LYS A 400 24.44 -18.61 10.61
N GLU A 401 24.68 -18.83 11.91
CA GLU A 401 23.60 -18.99 12.90
C GLU A 401 22.72 -17.75 12.99
N PHE A 402 23.32 -16.56 12.86
CA PHE A 402 22.60 -15.30 12.81
C PHE A 402 21.71 -15.18 11.56
N ILE A 403 22.29 -15.34 10.36
CA ILE A 403 21.55 -15.16 9.10
C ILE A 403 20.44 -16.22 8.97
N PHE A 404 20.77 -17.50 9.15
CA PHE A 404 19.77 -18.58 9.03
C PHE A 404 18.77 -18.58 10.18
N GLY A 405 19.18 -18.18 11.39
CA GLY A 405 18.27 -18.01 12.52
C GLY A 405 17.22 -16.93 12.25
N LYS A 406 17.66 -15.79 11.71
CA LYS A 406 16.76 -14.69 11.31
C LYS A 406 15.86 -15.09 10.14
N LEU A 407 16.42 -15.67 9.07
CA LEU A 407 15.64 -16.12 7.91
C LEU A 407 14.59 -17.17 8.32
N GLY A 408 14.97 -18.14 9.15
CA GLY A 408 14.04 -19.15 9.67
C GLY A 408 12.94 -18.55 10.55
N GLY A 409 13.29 -17.59 11.40
CA GLY A 409 12.32 -16.86 12.23
C GLY A 409 11.32 -16.05 11.39
N ILE A 410 11.82 -15.36 10.35
CA ILE A 410 11.00 -14.62 9.39
C ILE A 410 10.06 -15.60 8.67
N ALA A 411 10.58 -16.68 8.09
CA ALA A 411 9.77 -17.67 7.38
C ALA A 411 8.69 -18.29 8.26
N TYR A 412 9.00 -18.57 9.53
CA TYR A 412 8.01 -19.09 10.47
C TYR A 412 6.92 -18.07 10.81
N ASN A 413 7.27 -16.80 11.00
CA ASN A 413 6.29 -15.75 11.31
C ASN A 413 5.45 -15.35 10.09
N THR A 414 6.03 -15.40 8.88
CA THR A 414 5.38 -15.00 7.63
C THR A 414 4.67 -16.15 6.91
N LYS A 415 4.72 -17.38 7.44
CA LYS A 415 3.97 -18.52 6.89
C LYS A 415 2.49 -18.21 6.67
N GLU A 416 1.89 -17.42 7.56
CA GLU A 416 0.49 -16.99 7.48
C GLU A 416 0.22 -16.07 6.28
N TYR A 417 1.23 -15.35 5.78
CA TYR A 417 1.15 -14.54 4.57
C TYR A 417 1.51 -15.33 3.31
N LEU A 418 2.40 -16.31 3.41
CA LEU A 418 2.88 -17.10 2.26
C LEU A 418 1.91 -18.22 1.87
N LEU A 419 1.21 -18.82 2.83
CA LEU A 419 0.28 -19.93 2.57
C LEU A 419 -0.96 -19.54 1.74
N PRO A 420 -1.63 -18.38 1.98
CA PRO A 420 -2.83 -18.03 1.23
C PRO A 420 -2.72 -17.97 -0.29
N PRO A 421 -1.71 -17.33 -0.92
CA PRO A 421 -1.59 -17.34 -2.37
C PRO A 421 -1.36 -18.75 -2.92
N LEU A 422 -0.60 -19.60 -2.22
CA LEU A 422 -0.37 -20.99 -2.60
C LEU A 422 -1.65 -21.83 -2.51
N LEU A 423 -2.43 -21.65 -1.45
CA LEU A 423 -3.73 -22.30 -1.29
C LEU A 423 -4.71 -21.85 -2.38
N LEU A 424 -4.75 -20.54 -2.68
CA LEU A 424 -5.60 -20.01 -3.73
C LEU A 424 -5.19 -20.53 -5.11
N ALA A 425 -3.88 -20.67 -5.38
CA ALA A 425 -3.36 -21.27 -6.60
C ALA A 425 -3.78 -22.74 -6.72
N ALA A 426 -3.69 -23.51 -5.63
CA ALA A 426 -4.16 -24.90 -5.59
C ALA A 426 -5.68 -25.02 -5.85
N VAL A 427 -6.48 -24.10 -5.31
CA VAL A 427 -7.92 -24.03 -5.59
C VAL A 427 -8.16 -23.75 -7.09
N TYR A 428 -7.50 -22.75 -7.67
CA TYR A 428 -7.62 -22.46 -9.10
C TYR A 428 -7.12 -23.61 -9.99
N ALA A 429 -6.08 -24.33 -9.56
CA ALA A 429 -5.59 -25.53 -10.23
C ALA A 429 -6.67 -26.61 -10.27
N ALA A 430 -7.33 -26.87 -9.14
CA ALA A 430 -8.40 -27.87 -9.02
C ALA A 430 -9.61 -27.56 -9.92
N TYR A 431 -9.93 -26.28 -10.11
CA TYR A 431 -10.99 -25.84 -11.03
C TYR A 431 -10.55 -25.70 -12.51
N GLY A 432 -9.26 -25.92 -12.81
CA GLY A 432 -8.72 -25.80 -14.17
C GLY A 432 -8.73 -24.36 -14.72
N LEU A 433 -8.45 -23.37 -13.86
CA LEU A 433 -8.58 -21.94 -14.16
C LEU A 433 -7.26 -21.16 -14.11
N LEU A 434 -6.12 -21.81 -13.83
CA LEU A 434 -4.81 -21.13 -13.82
C LEU A 434 -4.40 -20.68 -15.22
N ALA A 435 -4.75 -21.46 -16.25
CA ALA A 435 -4.44 -21.14 -17.63
C ALA A 435 -5.71 -20.99 -18.46
N SER A 436 -5.75 -19.95 -19.29
CA SER A 436 -6.72 -19.81 -20.38
C SER A 436 -6.13 -20.47 -21.64
N PRO A 437 -6.68 -21.59 -22.13
CA PRO A 437 -6.19 -22.22 -23.36
C PRO A 437 -6.48 -21.30 -24.57
N PRO A 438 -5.67 -21.38 -25.65
CA PRO A 438 -5.98 -20.72 -26.91
C PRO A 438 -7.35 -21.18 -27.43
N ALA A 439 -8.12 -20.26 -28.02
CA ALA A 439 -9.46 -20.58 -28.52
C ALA A 439 -9.48 -21.71 -29.57
N SER A 440 -8.36 -21.95 -30.26
CA SER A 440 -8.20 -23.00 -31.25
C SER A 440 -7.89 -24.39 -30.68
N HIS A 441 -7.48 -24.50 -29.41
CA HIS A 441 -7.00 -25.75 -28.80
C HIS A 441 -7.47 -25.89 -27.35
N PRO A 442 -8.76 -26.16 -27.13
CA PRO A 442 -9.31 -26.38 -25.78
C PRO A 442 -8.74 -27.61 -25.07
N GLU A 443 -8.22 -28.60 -25.80
CA GLU A 443 -7.62 -29.83 -25.28
C GLU A 443 -6.38 -29.60 -24.43
N MET A 444 -5.60 -28.55 -24.71
CA MET A 444 -4.36 -28.22 -23.98
C MET A 444 -4.60 -27.67 -22.56
N ARG A 445 -5.86 -27.49 -22.16
CA ARG A 445 -6.21 -26.85 -20.89
C ARG A 445 -5.64 -27.56 -19.66
N ALA A 446 -5.68 -28.90 -19.63
CA ALA A 446 -5.20 -29.67 -18.49
C ALA A 446 -3.67 -29.55 -18.37
N GLU A 447 -2.96 -29.66 -19.49
CA GLU A 447 -1.50 -29.54 -19.54
C GLU A 447 -1.04 -28.13 -19.18
N MET A 448 -1.66 -27.09 -19.76
CA MET A 448 -1.33 -25.69 -19.45
C MET A 448 -1.63 -25.32 -17.99
N ASN A 449 -2.68 -25.87 -17.42
CA ASN A 449 -3.02 -25.66 -16.01
C ASN A 449 -2.01 -26.36 -15.09
N ALA A 450 -1.55 -27.56 -15.44
CA ALA A 450 -0.52 -28.29 -14.70
C ALA A 450 0.84 -27.58 -14.77
N THR A 451 1.26 -27.11 -15.95
CA THR A 451 2.51 -26.36 -16.10
C THR A 451 2.45 -25.04 -15.33
N SER A 452 1.34 -24.32 -15.42
CA SER A 452 1.13 -23.07 -14.65
C SER A 452 1.17 -23.31 -13.14
N PHE A 453 0.64 -24.43 -12.65
CA PHE A 453 0.71 -24.79 -11.23
C PHE A 453 2.12 -25.14 -10.76
N ILE A 454 2.94 -25.78 -11.60
CA ILE A 454 4.34 -26.10 -11.28
C ILE A 454 5.21 -24.83 -11.26
N CYS A 455 4.88 -23.83 -12.09
CA CYS A 455 5.60 -22.56 -12.12
C CYS A 455 5.35 -21.65 -10.92
N ILE A 456 4.20 -21.80 -10.26
CA ILE A 456 3.82 -21.06 -9.03
C ILE A 456 4.43 -21.76 -7.83
#